data_AF-A0A2V9HM29-F1
#
_entry.id   AF-A0A2V9HM29-F1
#
_cell.length_a   1.000
_cell.length_b   1.000
_cell.length_c   1.000
_cell.angle_alpha   90.00
_cell.angle_beta   90.00
_cell.angle_gamma   90.00
#
_symmetry.space_group_name_H-M   'P 1'
#
loop_
_entity.id
_entity.type
_entity.pdbx_description
1 polymer ?
#
loop_
_entity_poly.entity_id
_entity_poly.type
_entity_poly.pdbx_seq_one_letter_code
_entity_poly.pdbx_strand_id
1 'polypeptide(L)'
;MWKKFAEKLDLPDGHDFHIQNYFITYKVHLRTSGKWVIIVDRGHMTSLDDSDVRALAAKYGDPGKLLAEDWIPDVPGINVLGGYEEYARDPWKYANARMQKILAGDFTFNDPGK
;
A
#
# COMPACT_ATOMS: atom_id res chain seq x y z
N MET A 1 2.49 -25.70 2.61
CA MET A 1 3.05 -24.34 2.60
C MET A 1 1.98 -23.44 3.21
N TRP A 2 2.25 -22.83 4.38
CA TRP A 2 1.34 -22.06 5.25
C TRP A 2 -0.01 -22.72 5.65
N LYS A 3 -0.97 -22.93 4.73
CA LYS A 3 -2.29 -23.50 5.06
C LYS A 3 -2.22 -24.86 5.75
N LYS A 4 -1.40 -25.77 5.20
CA LYS A 4 -1.10 -27.08 5.82
C LYS A 4 -0.42 -26.98 7.20
N PHE A 5 0.30 -25.88 7.47
CA PHE A 5 0.94 -25.64 8.77
C PHE A 5 -0.09 -25.14 9.78
N ALA A 6 -0.94 -24.18 9.38
CA ALA A 6 -2.03 -23.68 10.20
C ALA A 6 -3.03 -24.79 10.55
N GLU A 7 -3.45 -25.59 9.56
CA GLU A 7 -4.34 -26.75 9.74
C GLU A 7 -3.75 -27.80 10.70
N LYS A 8 -2.46 -28.14 10.56
CA LYS A 8 -1.79 -29.12 11.43
C LYS A 8 -1.75 -28.69 12.90
N LEU A 9 -1.70 -27.38 13.14
CA LEU A 9 -1.50 -26.80 14.46
C LEU A 9 -2.78 -26.14 15.01
N ASP A 10 -3.92 -26.33 14.33
CA ASP A 10 -5.21 -25.71 14.67
C ASP A 10 -5.10 -24.19 14.87
N LEU A 11 -4.30 -23.54 14.02
CA LEU A 11 -4.12 -22.09 14.03
C LEU A 11 -5.15 -21.43 13.11
N PRO A 12 -5.61 -20.21 13.45
CA PRO A 12 -6.41 -19.41 12.53
C PRO A 12 -5.71 -19.27 11.17
N ASP A 13 -6.40 -19.67 10.10
CA ASP A 13 -6.04 -19.42 8.71
C ASP A 13 -7.06 -18.45 8.11
N GLY A 14 -6.59 -17.53 7.27
CA GLY A 14 -7.38 -16.46 6.67
C GLY A 14 -7.31 -15.15 7.46
N HIS A 15 -6.71 -14.14 6.84
CA HIS A 15 -6.85 -12.73 7.21
C HIS A 15 -7.15 -11.97 5.92
N ASP A 16 -8.36 -12.19 5.38
CA ASP A 16 -8.67 -11.81 4.00
C ASP A 16 -9.68 -10.66 3.89
N PHE A 17 -10.30 -10.25 5.01
CA PHE A 17 -11.20 -9.10 5.02
C PHE A 17 -10.47 -7.83 5.41
N HIS A 18 -9.95 -7.15 4.38
CA HIS A 18 -9.44 -5.79 4.49
C HIS A 18 -10.27 -4.86 3.62
N ILE A 19 -10.66 -3.71 4.18
CA ILE A 19 -11.08 -2.58 3.37
C ILE A 19 -9.80 -1.88 2.94
N GLN A 20 -9.50 -1.95 1.64
CA GLN A 20 -8.30 -1.35 1.08
C GLN A 20 -8.59 0.10 0.68
N ASN A 21 -7.99 1.05 1.39
CA ASN A 21 -8.15 2.49 1.18
C ASN A 21 -6.95 3.07 0.41
N TYR A 22 -6.83 2.71 -0.85
CA TYR A 22 -5.61 2.96 -1.65
C TYR A 22 -5.26 4.42 -1.89
N PHE A 23 -6.26 5.31 -1.96
CA PHE A 23 -6.07 6.68 -2.47
C PHE A 23 -6.67 7.74 -1.55
N ILE A 24 -6.93 7.41 -0.29
CA ILE A 24 -7.56 8.34 0.64
C ILE A 24 -6.63 9.49 0.99
N THR A 25 -7.22 10.64 1.32
CA THR A 25 -6.52 11.69 2.08
C THR A 25 -7.16 11.77 3.46
N TYR A 26 -6.38 11.47 4.50
CA TYR A 26 -6.85 11.45 5.87
C TYR A 26 -6.14 12.51 6.71
N LYS A 27 -6.93 13.45 7.24
CA LYS A 27 -6.44 14.56 8.07
C LYS A 27 -7.03 14.47 9.48
N VAL A 28 -6.19 14.68 10.49
CA VAL A 28 -6.57 14.71 11.90
C VAL A 28 -6.36 16.10 12.46
N HIS A 29 -7.35 16.60 13.20
CA HIS A 29 -7.24 17.85 13.94
C HIS A 29 -6.76 17.58 15.37
N LEU A 30 -5.58 18.10 15.71
CA LEU A 30 -5.00 17.95 17.04
C LEU A 30 -5.67 18.93 18.02
N ARG A 31 -6.50 18.37 18.91
CA ARG A 31 -7.31 19.15 19.87
C ARG A 31 -6.48 20.13 20.71
N THR A 32 -5.28 19.76 21.10
CA THR A 32 -4.42 20.54 22.02
C THR A 32 -3.69 21.69 21.33
N SER A 33 -3.35 21.55 20.06
CA SER A 33 -2.57 22.55 19.31
C SER A 33 -3.40 23.30 18.26
N GLY A 34 -4.62 22.84 17.96
CA GLY A 34 -5.46 23.40 16.90
C GLY A 34 -4.92 23.14 15.48
N LYS A 35 -3.89 22.29 15.33
CA LYS A 35 -3.25 22.03 14.05
C LYS A 35 -3.95 20.88 13.33
N TRP A 36 -4.02 20.99 12.00
CA TRP A 36 -4.34 19.86 11.14
C TRP A 36 -3.07 19.14 10.73
N VAL A 37 -3.09 17.81 10.84
CA VAL A 37 -2.01 16.93 10.39
C VAL A 37 -2.57 16.02 9.31
N ILE A 38 -1.86 15.92 8.18
CA ILE A 38 -2.17 14.96 7.12
C ILE A 38 -1.46 13.66 7.47
N ILE A 39 -2.21 12.62 7.80
CA ILE A 39 -1.67 11.30 8.17
C ILE A 39 -1.47 10.45 6.91
N VAL A 40 -2.42 10.52 5.98
CA VAL A 40 -2.35 9.88 4.67
C VAL A 40 -2.64 10.93 3.61
N ASP A 41 -1.77 11.08 2.61
CA ASP A 41 -1.97 11.96 1.46
C ASP A 41 -2.10 11.14 0.18
N ARG A 42 -3.30 11.12 -0.40
CA ARG A 42 -3.62 10.37 -1.64
C ARG A 42 -3.12 8.91 -1.64
N GLY A 43 -3.24 8.22 -0.50
CA GLY A 43 -2.77 6.85 -0.32
C GLY A 43 -1.43 6.70 0.39
N HIS A 44 -0.56 7.71 0.31
CA HIS A 44 0.78 7.67 0.88
C HIS A 44 0.78 8.03 2.36
N MET A 45 1.43 7.22 3.19
CA MET A 45 1.57 7.51 4.61
C MET A 45 2.69 8.53 4.84
N THR A 46 2.33 9.74 5.26
CA THR A 46 3.26 10.90 5.30
C THR A 46 4.41 10.72 6.29
N SER A 47 4.27 9.87 7.30
CA SER A 47 5.35 9.54 8.23
C SER A 47 6.52 8.78 7.59
N LEU A 48 6.34 8.18 6.41
CA LEU A 48 7.42 7.49 5.68
C LEU A 48 8.45 8.47 5.10
N ASP A 49 8.07 9.75 4.92
CA ASP A 49 8.95 10.82 4.43
C ASP A 49 9.64 11.58 5.57
N ASP A 50 9.19 11.39 6.82
CA ASP A 50 9.72 12.10 7.98
C ASP A 50 11.22 11.80 8.19
N SER A 51 12.02 12.83 8.39
CA SER A 51 13.48 12.68 8.49
C SER A 51 13.91 11.82 9.68
N ASP A 52 13.19 11.88 10.79
CA ASP A 52 13.53 11.13 11.99
C ASP A 52 13.13 9.65 11.84
N VAL A 53 11.98 9.38 11.21
CA VAL A 53 11.57 8.02 10.82
C VAL A 53 12.57 7.40 9.85
N ARG A 54 12.99 8.15 8.82
CA ARG A 54 13.97 7.69 7.84
C ARG A 54 15.35 7.47 8.47
N ALA A 55 15.78 8.36 9.38
CA ALA A 55 17.02 8.21 10.13
C ALA A 55 17.00 6.98 11.05
N LEU A 56 15.85 6.65 11.65
CA LEU A 56 15.67 5.42 12.41
C LEU A 56 15.78 4.19 11.51
N ALA A 57 15.08 4.18 10.37
CA ALA A 57 15.12 3.07 9.40
C ALA A 57 16.53 2.84 8.85
N ALA A 58 17.31 3.90 8.65
CA ALA A 58 18.69 3.83 8.17
C ALA A 58 19.63 2.99 9.06
N LYS A 59 19.27 2.79 10.34
CA LYS A 59 20.02 1.89 11.25
C LYS A 59 19.88 0.40 10.88
N TYR A 60 18.86 0.06 10.08
CA TYR A 60 18.50 -1.31 9.73
C TYR A 60 18.69 -1.62 8.24
N GLY A 61 19.06 -0.65 7.41
CA GLY A 61 19.26 -0.82 5.97
C GLY A 61 19.02 0.45 5.18
N ASP A 62 18.81 0.31 3.87
CA ASP A 62 18.46 1.43 3.00
C ASP A 62 17.02 1.90 3.31
N PRO A 63 16.81 3.10 3.87
CA PRO A 63 15.48 3.58 4.22
C PRO A 63 14.58 3.76 2.99
N GLY A 64 15.15 3.97 1.80
CA GLY A 64 14.39 4.03 0.55
C GLY A 64 13.77 2.69 0.15
N LYS A 65 14.33 1.57 0.62
CA LYS A 65 13.78 0.23 0.40
C LYS A 65 12.90 -0.23 1.55
N LEU A 66 13.32 0.03 2.78
CA LEU A 66 12.60 -0.41 3.98
C LEU A 66 11.25 0.29 4.17
N LEU A 67 11.13 1.54 3.70
CA LEU A 67 9.93 2.35 3.81
C LEU A 67 9.18 2.46 2.48
N ALA A 68 9.57 1.66 1.47
CA ALA A 68 8.89 1.65 0.19
C ALA A 68 7.49 1.02 0.34
N GLU A 69 6.53 1.57 -0.39
CA GLU A 69 5.23 0.95 -0.58
C GLU A 69 5.38 -0.11 -1.66
N ASP A 70 5.17 -1.40 -1.34
CA ASP A 70 5.42 -2.48 -2.31
C ASP A 70 4.17 -2.91 -3.09
N TRP A 71 2.97 -2.61 -2.59
CA TRP A 71 1.73 -3.06 -3.24
C TRP A 71 0.59 -2.02 -3.23
N ILE A 72 0.26 -1.54 -4.44
CA ILE A 72 -0.97 -0.80 -4.77
C ILE A 72 -1.43 -1.37 -6.12
N PRO A 73 -2.70 -1.77 -6.29
CA PRO A 73 -3.17 -2.27 -7.58
C PRO A 73 -3.11 -1.17 -8.65
N ASP A 74 -2.89 -1.60 -9.89
CA ASP A 74 -3.09 -0.73 -11.04
C ASP A 74 -4.61 -0.49 -11.20
N VAL A 75 -5.05 0.76 -11.07
CA VAL A 75 -6.46 1.18 -11.19
C VAL A 75 -6.60 2.13 -12.38
N PRO A 76 -6.96 1.61 -13.57
CA PRO A 76 -7.24 2.40 -14.77
C PRO A 76 -8.12 3.62 -14.50
N GLY A 77 -7.68 4.78 -15.02
CA GLY A 77 -8.37 6.05 -14.84
C GLY A 77 -8.12 6.72 -13.49
N ILE A 78 -7.35 6.09 -12.58
CA ILE A 78 -6.93 6.67 -11.30
C ILE A 78 -5.40 6.82 -11.24
N ASN A 79 -4.65 5.72 -11.12
CA ASN A 79 -3.18 5.74 -11.00
C ASN A 79 -2.47 5.13 -12.22
N VAL A 80 -3.19 4.65 -13.23
CA VAL A 80 -2.63 4.24 -14.53
C VAL A 80 -3.58 4.67 -15.65
N LEU A 81 -3.06 4.77 -16.89
CA LEU A 81 -3.87 5.07 -18.07
C LEU A 81 -4.95 4.01 -18.30
N GLY A 82 -6.14 4.44 -18.74
CA GLY A 82 -7.28 3.57 -19.05
C GLY A 82 -8.60 4.14 -18.52
N GLY A 83 -9.67 3.34 -18.53
CA GLY A 83 -10.99 3.74 -18.04
C GLY A 83 -11.37 3.02 -16.76
N TYR A 84 -11.91 3.74 -15.77
CA TYR A 84 -12.33 3.17 -14.49
C TYR A 84 -13.43 2.12 -14.65
N GLU A 85 -14.29 2.26 -15.66
CA GLU A 85 -15.35 1.29 -15.98
C GLU A 85 -14.78 -0.07 -16.40
N GLU A 86 -13.57 -0.12 -16.96
CA GLU A 86 -12.88 -1.38 -17.25
C GLU A 86 -12.38 -2.04 -15.97
N TYR A 87 -11.79 -1.26 -15.07
CA TYR A 87 -11.37 -1.72 -13.75
C TYR A 87 -12.55 -2.25 -12.93
N ALA A 88 -13.63 -1.50 -12.87
CA ALA A 88 -14.79 -1.81 -12.02
C ALA A 88 -15.49 -3.13 -12.39
N ARG A 89 -15.36 -3.59 -13.65
CA ARG A 89 -15.93 -4.88 -14.09
C ARG A 89 -15.17 -6.10 -13.56
N ASP A 90 -13.86 -5.96 -13.35
CA ASP A 90 -13.01 -7.04 -12.82
C ASP A 90 -11.78 -6.45 -12.08
N PRO A 91 -11.96 -5.96 -10.84
CA PRO A 91 -10.85 -5.42 -10.05
C PRO A 91 -9.77 -6.45 -9.73
N TRP A 92 -10.16 -7.73 -9.61
CA TRP A 92 -9.25 -8.81 -9.25
C TRP A 92 -8.20 -9.05 -10.33
N LYS A 93 -8.55 -8.93 -11.62
CA LYS A 93 -7.59 -8.98 -12.73
C LYS A 93 -6.38 -8.08 -12.49
N TYR A 94 -6.61 -6.85 -12.03
CA TYR A 94 -5.55 -5.86 -11.80
C TYR A 94 -4.78 -6.12 -10.51
N ALA A 95 -5.48 -6.41 -9.41
CA ALA A 95 -4.86 -6.73 -8.13
C ALA A 95 -3.95 -7.97 -8.24
N ASN A 96 -4.45 -9.04 -8.87
CA ASN A 96 -3.69 -10.26 -9.09
C ASN A 96 -2.53 -10.02 -10.07
N ALA A 97 -2.72 -9.30 -11.18
CA ALA A 97 -1.63 -8.97 -12.09
C ALA A 97 -0.49 -8.20 -11.39
N ARG A 98 -0.83 -7.24 -10.52
CA ARG A 98 0.16 -6.54 -9.67
C ARG A 98 0.89 -7.50 -8.75
N MET A 99 0.15 -8.38 -8.06
CA MET A 99 0.75 -9.42 -7.20
C MET A 99 1.72 -10.31 -7.97
N GLN A 100 1.37 -10.75 -9.18
CA GLN A 100 2.26 -11.60 -9.99
C GLN A 100 3.56 -10.89 -10.40
N LYS A 101 3.53 -9.58 -10.69
CA LYS A 101 4.74 -8.79 -10.96
C LYS A 101 5.68 -8.76 -9.74
N ILE A 102 5.12 -8.52 -8.55
CA ILE A 102 5.90 -8.50 -7.30
C ILE A 102 6.48 -9.87 -6.97
N LEU A 103 5.70 -10.95 -7.17
CA LEU A 103 6.20 -12.31 -7.02
C LEU A 103 7.31 -12.65 -8.02
N ALA A 104 7.36 -11.99 -9.17
CA ALA A 104 8.43 -12.07 -10.14
C ALA A 104 9.62 -11.12 -9.84
N GLY A 105 9.57 -10.35 -8.75
CA GLY A 105 10.61 -9.42 -8.33
C GLY A 105 10.53 -8.02 -8.95
N ASP A 106 9.41 -7.69 -9.61
CA ASP A 106 9.16 -6.36 -10.14
C ASP A 106 8.34 -5.52 -9.13
N PHE A 107 9.04 -4.58 -8.49
CA PHE A 107 8.48 -3.63 -7.52
C PHE A 107 8.25 -2.24 -8.14
N THR A 108 8.43 -2.07 -9.45
CA THR A 108 8.30 -0.76 -10.10
C THR A 108 6.86 -0.27 -10.06
N PHE A 109 6.66 1.04 -9.84
CA PHE A 109 5.35 1.67 -9.94
C PHE A 109 5.34 2.64 -11.12
N ASN A 110 4.32 2.53 -11.97
CA ASN A 110 4.05 3.52 -12.99
C ASN A 110 3.04 4.52 -12.43
N ASP A 111 3.54 5.55 -11.76
CA ASP A 111 2.72 6.68 -11.33
C ASP A 111 2.76 7.78 -12.42
N PRO A 112 1.66 8.06 -13.13
CA PRO A 112 1.60 9.14 -14.12
C PRO A 112 1.63 10.54 -13.49
N GLY A 113 1.73 10.66 -12.16
CA GLY A 113 1.72 11.92 -11.40
C GLY A 113 2.98 12.22 -10.58
N LYS A 114 4.08 11.50 -10.79
CA LYS A 114 5.44 11.86 -10.31
C LYS A 114 6.41 12.05 -11.47
#